data_AF-A0A6B3I1K9-F1
#
_entry.id   AF-A0A6B3I1K9-F1
#
_cell.length_a   1.000
_cell.length_b   1.000
_cell.length_c   1.000
_cell.angle_alpha   90.00
_cell.angle_beta   90.00
_cell.angle_gamma   90.00
#
_symmetry.space_group_name_H-M   'P 1'
#
loop_
_entity.id
_entity.type
_entity.pdbx_description
1 polymer ?
#
loop_
_entity_poly.entity_id
_entity_poly.type
_entity_poly.pdbx_seq_one_letter_code
_entity_poly.pdbx_strand_id
1 'polypeptide(L)' 'RRAGIGIADQAALADQALYDQHRGASHVSTLLLRFELATGRVGVVDAGSPQLWIQRGRTVRRMELDAQLPLGMF' A
#
# COMPACT_ATOMS: atom_id res chain seq x y z
N ARG A 1 4.87 -2.05 17.13
CA ARG A 1 3.58 -1.40 17.44
C ARG A 1 3.42 -0.23 16.47
N ARG A 2 2.41 -0.21 15.60
CA ARG A 2 2.22 0.86 14.61
C ARG A 2 2.00 2.16 15.38
N ALA A 3 2.95 3.09 15.35
CA ALA A 3 3.02 4.26 16.23
C ALA A 3 1.95 5.34 15.95
N GLY A 4 0.76 4.95 15.46
CA GLY A 4 -0.29 5.87 15.02
C GLY A 4 0.00 6.57 13.68
N ILE A 5 1.17 6.37 13.08
CA ILE A 5 1.59 6.98 11.82
C ILE A 5 0.73 6.52 10.63
N GLY A 6 0.66 7.37 9.59
CA GLY A 6 -0.16 7.16 8.40
C GLY A 6 0.28 5.94 7.59
N ILE A 7 -0.58 5.46 6.69
CA ILE A 7 -0.26 4.29 5.85
C ILE A 7 0.86 4.61 4.84
N ALA A 8 0.96 5.86 4.38
CA ALA A 8 2.05 6.33 3.54
C ALA A 8 3.40 6.29 4.30
N ASP A 9 3.44 6.81 5.53
CA ASP A 9 4.66 6.78 6.35
C ASP A 9 5.06 5.33 6.68
N GLN A 10 4.10 4.45 6.93
CA GLN A 10 4.36 3.02 7.12
C GLN A 10 4.93 2.38 5.86
N ALA A 11 4.45 2.75 4.68
CA ALA A 11 4.97 2.27 3.40
C ALA A 11 6.41 2.73 3.19
N ALA A 12 6.72 4.01 3.45
CA ALA A 12 8.07 4.55 3.34
C ALA A 12 9.06 3.88 4.31
N LEU A 13 8.65 3.61 5.56
CA LEU A 13 9.49 2.87 6.50
C LEU A 13 9.74 1.42 6.07
N ALA A 14 8.73 0.77 5.48
CA ALA A 14 8.87 -0.59 4.95
C ALA A 14 9.77 -0.62 3.71
N ASP A 15 9.64 0.37 2.83
CA ASP A 15 10.50 0.58 1.66
C ASP A 15 11.97 0.71 2.08
N GLN A 16 12.26 1.63 3.00
CA GLN A 16 13.61 1.83 3.52
C GLN A 16 14.18 0.56 4.17
N ALA A 17 13.38 -0.14 4.98
CA ALA A 17 13.83 -1.36 5.64
C ALA A 17 14.18 -2.47 4.63
N LEU A 18 13.38 -2.63 3.57
CA LEU A 18 13.65 -3.59 2.50
C LEU A 18 14.87 -3.19 1.69
N TYR A 19 15.01 -1.91 1.35
CA TYR A 19 16.19 -1.42 0.63
C TYR A 19 17.46 -1.57 1.46
N ASP A 20 17.46 -1.22 2.74
CA ASP A 20 18.63 -1.33 3.61
C ASP A 20 19.13 -2.78 3.71
N GLN A 21 18.20 -3.74 3.70
CA GLN A 21 18.49 -5.17 3.76
C GLN A 21 18.93 -5.75 2.41
N HIS A 22 18.29 -5.38 1.31
CA HIS A 22 18.43 -6.06 0.03
C HIS A 22 19.09 -5.22 -1.08
N ARG A 23 19.22 -3.91 -0.88
CA ARG A 23 19.83 -2.96 -1.83
C ARG A 23 19.24 -3.07 -3.24
N GLY A 24 17.91 -3.20 -3.33
CA GLY A 24 17.20 -3.36 -4.62
C GLY A 24 17.28 -4.77 -5.24
N ALA A 25 18.11 -5.68 -4.72
CA ALA A 25 18.21 -7.05 -5.23
C ALA A 25 16.95 -7.89 -4.98
N SER A 26 16.09 -7.44 -4.07
CA SER A 26 14.76 -7.99 -3.82
C SER A 26 13.83 -6.86 -3.47
N HIS A 27 12.67 -6.84 -4.12
CA HIS A 27 11.63 -5.82 -3.95
C HIS A 27 10.27 -6.50 -3.88
N VAL A 28 9.28 -5.78 -3.35
CA VAL A 28 7.94 -6.29 -3.14
C VAL A 28 6.92 -5.41 -3.83
N SER A 29 6.32 -5.93 -4.89
CA SER A 29 5.10 -5.36 -5.46
C SER A 29 3.92 -5.65 -4.51
N THR A 30 3.27 -4.63 -3.99
CA THR A 30 2.19 -4.82 -3.00
C THR A 30 1.15 -3.70 -2.98
N LEU A 31 -0.03 -4.00 -2.45
CA LEU A 31 -1.08 -3.04 -2.13
C LEU A 31 -1.27 -2.97 -0.61
N LEU A 32 -1.08 -1.78 -0.03
CA LEU A 32 -1.30 -1.54 1.39
C LEU A 32 -2.65 -0.88 1.61
N LEU A 33 -3.46 -1.45 2.51
CA LEU A 33 -4.78 -0.94 2.87
C LEU A 33 -4.87 -0.67 4.38
N ARG A 34 -5.34 0.53 4.75
CA ARG A 34 -5.67 0.88 6.13
C ARG A 34 -7.14 1.26 6.23
N PHE A 35 -7.89 0.51 7.04
CA PHE A 35 -9.31 0.74 7.28
C PHE A 35 -9.51 1.49 8.60
N GLU A 36 -10.22 2.62 8.55
CA GLU A 36 -10.78 3.27 9.72
C GLU A 36 -12.22 2.77 9.92
N LEU A 37 -12.39 1.83 10.85
CA LEU A 37 -13.67 1.11 11.00
C LEU A 37 -14.82 2.01 11.47
N ALA A 38 -14.53 3.06 12.24
CA ALA A 38 -15.55 3.97 12.75
C ALA A 38 -16.19 4.85 11.65
N THR A 39 -15.42 5.19 10.61
CA THR A 39 -15.84 6.12 9.55
C THR A 39 -16.03 5.41 8.20
N GLY A 40 -15.49 4.20 8.06
CA GLY A 40 -15.41 3.49 6.78
C GLY A 40 -14.38 4.07 5.81
N ARG A 41 -13.51 5.00 6.25
CA ARG A 41 -12.44 5.53 5.39
C ARG A 41 -11.35 4.49 5.16
N VAL A 42 -10.81 4.48 3.94
CA VAL A 42 -9.72 3.59 3.56
C VAL A 42 -8.57 4.42 3.01
N GLY A 43 -7.39 4.26 3.60
CA GLY A 43 -6.13 4.73 3.02
C GLY A 43 -5.51 3.62 2.20
N VAL A 44 -4.98 3.96 1.02
CA VAL A 44 -4.40 3.01 0.07
C VAL A 44 -3.03 3.49 -0.37
N VAL A 45 -2.06 2.60 -0.45
CA VAL A 45 -0.79 2.81 -1.16
C VAL A 45 -0.62 1.66 -2.14
N ASP A 46 -0.53 1.97 -3.42
CA ASP A 46 -0.14 1.02 -4.45
C ASP A 46 1.38 1.10 -4.65
N ALA A 47 2.09 0.04 -4.25
CA ALA A 47 3.52 -0.11 -4.46
C ALA A 47 3.77 -1.15 -5.55
N GLY A 48 3.27 -0.90 -6.76
CA GLY A 48 3.58 -1.68 -7.95
C GLY A 48 2.75 -2.95 -8.17
N SER A 49 1.55 -3.06 -7.59
CA SER A 49 0.61 -4.16 -7.88
C SER A 49 -0.86 -3.69 -7.92
N PRO A 50 -1.26 -2.84 -8.89
CA PRO A 50 -2.59 -2.27 -8.93
C PRO A 50 -3.65 -3.32 -9.33
N GLN A 51 -4.33 -3.90 -8.35
CA GLN A 51 -5.58 -4.64 -8.54
C GLN A 51 -6.52 -4.40 -7.36
N LEU A 52 -7.20 -3.25 -7.35
CA LEU A 52 -8.22 -2.94 -6.34
C LEU A 52 -9.62 -2.86 -6.96
N TRP A 53 -10.49 -3.75 -6.49
CA TRP A 53 -11.91 -3.77 -6.83
C TRP A 53 -12.74 -3.53 -5.59
N ILE A 54 -13.77 -2.70 -5.70
CA ILE A 54 -14.73 -2.45 -4.63
C ILE A 54 -16.09 -2.97 -5.05
N GLN A 55 -16.64 -3.84 -4.21
CA GLN A 55 -18.01 -4.30 -4.31
C GLN A 55 -18.89 -3.58 -3.29
N ARG A 56 -20.03 -3.05 -3.74
CA ARG A 56 -21.13 -2.59 -2.88
C ARG A 56 -22.44 -3.15 -3.40
N GLY A 57 -23.07 -4.04 -2.64
CA GLY A 57 -24.24 -4.79 -3.10
C GLY A 57 -23.92 -5.58 -4.38
N ARG A 58 -24.64 -5.27 -5.46
CA ARG A 58 -24.44 -5.89 -6.79
C ARG A 58 -23.50 -5.09 -7.71
N THR A 59 -23.00 -3.95 -7.26
CA THR A 59 -22.10 -3.10 -8.04
C THR A 59 -20.66 -3.45 -7.73
N VAL A 60 -19.88 -3.74 -8.76
CA VAL A 60 -18.43 -3.94 -8.70
C VAL A 60 -17.78 -2.84 -9.53
N ARG A 61 -16.81 -2.13 -8.97
CA ARG A 61 -16.02 -1.13 -9.70
C ARG A 61 -14.53 -1.31 -9.46
N ARG A 62 -13.75 -1.09 -10.49
CA ARG A 62 -12.30 -0.95 -10.37
C ARG A 62 -11.97 0.39 -9.73
N MET A 63 -10.96 0.41 -8.88
CA MET A 63 -10.33 1.63 -8.37
C MET A 63 -9.03 1.82 -9.11
N GLU A 64 -8.94 2.91 -9.86
CA GLU A 64 -7.66 3.38 -10.37
C GLU A 64 -6.88 4.01 -9.21
N LEU A 65 -5.60 3.68 -9.13
CA LEU A 65 -4.67 4.14 -8.11
C LEU A 65 -3.45 4.69 -8.81
N ASP A 66 -2.87 5.72 -8.21
CA ASP A 66 -1.58 6.25 -8.66
C ASP A 66 -0.48 5.29 -8.18
N ALA A 67 0.05 4.52 -9.12
CA ALA A 67 1.07 3.52 -8.84
C ALA A 67 2.36 4.19 -8.36
N GLN A 68 2.87 3.70 -7.22
CA GLN A 68 4.24 3.90 -6.79
C GLN A 68 5.09 2.71 -7.22
N LEU A 69 6.41 2.87 -7.11
CA LEU A 69 7.36 1.79 -7.36
C LEU A 69 7.25 0.70 -6.28
N PRO A 70 7.63 -0.55 -6.58
CA PRO A 70 7.70 -1.63 -5.60
C PRO A 70 8.57 -1.27 -4.39
N LEU A 71 8.17 -1.74 -3.21
CA LEU A 71 8.91 -1.47 -1.99
C LEU A 71 10.29 -2.12 -2.02
N GLY A 72 11.31 -1.41 -1.55
CA GLY A 72 12.70 -1.83 -1.49
C GLY A 72 13.45 -1.73 -2.81
N MET A 73 12.84 -1.14 -3.84
CA MET A 73 13.46 -1.03 -5.16
C MET A 73 14.60 0.02 -5.21
N PHE A 74 14.49 1.11 -4.44
CA PHE A 74 15.43 2.24 -4.47
C PHE A 74 15.77 2.78 -3.08
#